data_AF-A0A7S1AS28-F1
#
_entry.id   AF-A0A7S1AS28-F1
#
_cell.length_a   1.000
_cell.length_b   1.000
_cell.length_c   1.000
_cell.angle_alpha   90.00
_cell.angle_beta   90.00
_cell.angle_gamma   90.00
#
_symmetry.space_group_name_H-M   'P 1'
#
loop_
_entity.id
_entity.type
_entity.pdbx_description
1 polymer ?
#
loop_
_entity_poly.entity_id
_entity_poly.type
_entity_poly.pdbx_seq_one_letter_code
_entity_poly.pdbx_strand_id
1 'polypeptide(L)'
;LIGMLLGTVLYWWWLDKFPTSLVDVQFLTFFMPDFSVMMLGSSWMQALSLLLMVLFSISGALIGCARMAGLLKEDGSTPGSTAVYLSCGLGTVLSAFLGSSPVFISMSAAAGIRDGGR
;
A
#
# COMPACT_ATOMS: atom_id res chain seq x y z
N LEU A 1 10.47 -4.21 16.66
CA LEU A 1 9.52 -4.76 17.66
C LEU A 1 9.60 -4.02 19.00
N ILE A 2 10.77 -3.99 19.65
CA ILE A 2 10.98 -3.29 20.94
C ILE A 2 10.62 -1.80 20.89
N GLY A 3 10.98 -1.08 19.81
CA GLY A 3 10.63 0.33 19.65
C GLY A 3 9.13 0.60 19.46
N MET A 4 8.39 -0.31 18.83
CA MET A 4 6.93 -0.19 18.71
C MET A 4 6.26 -0.40 20.07
N LEU A 5 6.70 -1.40 20.84
CA LEU A 5 6.17 -1.65 22.19
C LEU A 5 6.42 -0.48 23.15
N LEU A 6 7.63 0.08 23.14
CA LEU A 6 7.96 1.27 23.94
C LEU A 6 7.11 2.48 23.56
N GLY A 7 6.91 2.72 22.25
CA GLY A 7 6.05 3.80 21.76
C GLY A 7 4.60 3.65 22.22
N THR A 8 4.05 2.44 22.15
CA THR A 8 2.66 2.17 22.58
C THR A 8 2.47 2.38 24.08
N VAL A 9 3.44 1.98 24.91
CA VAL A 9 3.36 2.16 26.38
C VAL A 9 3.48 3.64 26.77
N LEU A 10 4.39 4.38 26.14
CA LEU A 10 4.51 5.83 26.35
C LEU A 10 3.25 6.57 25.92
N TYR A 11 2.64 6.15 24.81
CA TYR A 11 1.39 6.71 24.31
C TYR A 11 0.22 6.50 25.28
N TRP A 12 0.08 5.29 25.84
CA TRP A 12 -0.95 5.00 26.85
C TRP A 12 -0.72 5.76 28.16
N TRP A 13 0.54 5.94 28.56
CA TRP A 13 0.88 6.69 29.76
C TRP A 13 0.63 8.20 29.60
N TRP A 14 0.82 8.74 28.39
CA TRP A 14 0.59 10.17 28.12
C TRP A 14 -0.90 10.53 27.98
N LEU A 15 -1.74 9.59 27.55
CA LEU A 15 -3.18 9.83 27.33
C LEU A 15 -4.09 9.36 28.48
N ASP A 16 -3.56 8.75 29.54
CA ASP A 16 -4.31 8.13 30.66
C ASP A 16 -5.51 7.26 30.19
N LYS A 17 -5.42 6.73 28.96
CA LYS A 17 -6.43 5.86 28.34
C LYS A 17 -5.82 4.49 28.14
N PHE A 18 -5.90 3.68 29.18
CA PHE A 18 -5.61 2.26 29.06
C PHE A 18 -6.64 1.59 28.14
N PRO A 19 -6.21 0.66 27.27
CA PRO A 19 -7.11 -0.01 26.32
C PRO A 19 -8.17 -0.82 27.09
N THR A 20 -9.43 -0.51 26.87
CA THR A 20 -10.59 -1.18 27.50
C THR A 20 -11.04 -2.43 26.74
N SER A 21 -10.39 -2.78 25.64
CA SER A 21 -10.60 -4.03 24.92
C SER A 21 -9.32 -4.45 24.21
N LEU A 22 -8.90 -5.70 24.42
CA LEU A 22 -7.70 -6.29 23.82
C LEU A 22 -7.89 -6.67 22.35
N VAL A 23 -9.13 -6.76 21.89
CA VAL A 23 -9.49 -7.16 20.54
C VAL A 23 -10.70 -6.34 20.11
N ASP A 24 -10.47 -5.39 19.20
CA ASP A 24 -11.55 -4.72 18.49
C ASP A 24 -11.89 -5.59 17.27
N VAL A 25 -12.92 -6.44 17.42
CA VAL A 25 -13.40 -7.27 16.32
C VAL A 25 -14.29 -6.42 15.41
N GLN A 26 -13.67 -5.79 14.41
CA GLN A 26 -14.42 -5.24 13.28
C GLN A 26 -15.03 -6.40 12.49
N PHE A 27 -16.31 -6.68 12.73
CA PHE A 27 -17.05 -7.57 11.86
C PHE A 27 -17.05 -6.98 10.45
N LEU A 28 -16.60 -7.77 9.47
CA LEU A 28 -16.66 -7.41 8.05
C LEU A 28 -18.13 -7.20 7.67
N THR A 29 -18.57 -5.94 7.65
CA THR A 29 -19.87 -5.54 7.12
C THR A 29 -19.79 -5.69 5.60
N PHE A 30 -20.00 -6.92 5.11
CA PHE A 30 -19.64 -7.32 3.75
C PHE A 30 -20.43 -6.58 2.65
N PHE A 31 -21.45 -5.79 2.99
CA PHE A 31 -22.41 -5.35 1.99
C PHE A 31 -23.25 -4.11 2.36
N MET A 32 -22.63 -3.07 2.92
CA MET A 32 -23.22 -1.72 2.97
C MET A 32 -22.22 -0.71 2.41
N PRO A 33 -22.15 -0.52 1.07
CA PRO A 33 -21.32 0.52 0.50
C PRO A 33 -21.94 1.89 0.84
N ASP A 34 -21.35 2.60 1.79
CA ASP A 34 -21.76 3.96 2.13
C ASP A 34 -21.07 4.96 1.18
N PHE A 35 -21.78 5.34 0.12
CA PHE A 35 -21.32 6.36 -0.82
C PHE A 35 -21.50 7.80 -0.31
N SER A 36 -22.11 8.00 0.86
CA SER A 36 -22.26 9.33 1.46
C SER A 36 -20.90 9.99 1.71
N VAL A 37 -19.89 9.16 2.03
CA VAL A 37 -18.50 9.59 2.21
C VAL A 37 -17.93 10.20 0.93
N MET A 38 -18.30 9.74 -0.27
CA MET A 38 -17.82 10.32 -1.53
C MET A 38 -18.34 11.74 -1.80
N MET A 39 -19.41 12.17 -1.11
CA MET A 39 -19.97 13.51 -1.24
C MET A 39 -19.24 14.54 -0.37
N LEU A 40 -18.36 14.10 0.55
CA LEU A 40 -17.48 14.99 1.29
C LEU A 40 -16.21 15.31 0.47
N GLY A 41 -15.89 16.59 0.35
CA GLY A 41 -14.66 17.04 -0.34
C GLY A 41 -13.37 16.52 0.30
N SER A 42 -13.37 16.21 1.60
CA SER A 42 -12.23 15.61 2.32
C SER A 42 -11.89 14.21 1.80
N SER A 43 -12.89 13.43 1.38
CA SER A 43 -12.70 12.07 0.88
C SER A 43 -11.95 12.04 -0.46
N TRP A 44 -12.21 13.03 -1.32
CA TRP A 44 -11.48 13.20 -2.58
C TRP A 44 -10.01 13.58 -2.35
N MET A 45 -9.73 14.41 -1.35
CA MET A 45 -8.35 14.76 -0.98
C MET A 45 -7.59 13.55 -0.46
N GLN A 46 -8.23 12.70 0.34
CA GLN A 46 -7.66 11.44 0.81
C GLN A 46 -7.43 10.45 -0.34
N ALA A 47 -8.41 10.30 -1.23
CA ALA A 47 -8.28 9.44 -2.41
C ALA A 47 -7.14 9.88 -3.34
N LEU A 48 -7.00 11.18 -3.58
CA LEU A 48 -5.90 11.73 -4.38
C LEU A 48 -4.54 11.52 -3.70
N SER A 49 -4.47 11.71 -2.38
CA SER A 49 -3.26 11.44 -1.60
C SER A 49 -2.85 9.97 -1.67
N LEU A 50 -3.80 9.05 -1.51
CA LEU A 50 -3.58 7.61 -1.67
C LEU A 50 -3.15 7.25 -3.09
N LEU A 51 -3.75 7.86 -4.12
CA LEU A 51 -3.37 7.62 -5.51
C LEU A 51 -1.93 8.05 -5.78
N LEU A 52 -1.52 9.23 -5.32
CA LEU A 52 -0.14 9.72 -5.47
C LEU A 52 0.86 8.85 -4.67
N MET A 53 0.50 8.47 -3.44
CA MET A 53 1.28 7.52 -2.64
C MET A 53 1.48 6.21 -3.39
N VAL A 54 0.41 5.69 -4.02
CA VAL A 54 0.44 4.41 -4.73
C VAL A 54 1.31 4.51 -5.98
N LEU A 55 1.16 5.58 -6.75
CA LEU A 55 1.93 5.83 -7.97
C LEU A 55 3.43 5.91 -7.67
N PHE A 56 3.84 6.64 -6.62
CA PHE A 56 5.25 6.73 -6.25
C PHE A 56 5.81 5.42 -5.70
N SER A 57 5.00 4.66 -4.96
CA SER A 57 5.41 3.35 -4.44
C SER A 57 5.66 2.34 -5.57
N ILE A 58 4.75 2.29 -6.56
CA ILE A 58 4.90 1.41 -7.74
C ILE A 58 6.07 1.86 -8.59
N SER A 59 6.18 3.16 -8.89
CA SER A 59 7.28 3.72 -9.69
C SER A 59 8.64 3.42 -9.06
N GLY A 60 8.79 3.68 -7.77
CA GLY A 60 10.04 3.47 -7.04
C GLY A 60 10.44 2.00 -7.01
N ALA A 61 9.50 1.10 -6.74
CA ALA A 61 9.76 -0.34 -6.74
C ALA A 61 10.07 -0.87 -8.16
N LEU A 62 9.33 -0.43 -9.18
CA LEU A 62 9.51 -0.85 -10.57
C LEU A 62 10.90 -0.44 -11.10
N ILE A 63 11.27 0.82 -10.94
CA ILE A 63 12.58 1.33 -11.38
C ILE A 63 13.71 0.65 -10.59
N GLY A 64 13.51 0.46 -9.28
CA GLY A 64 14.47 -0.26 -8.43
C GLY A 64 14.70 -1.69 -8.90
N CYS A 65 13.64 -2.45 -9.15
CA CYS A 65 13.72 -3.83 -9.63
C CYS A 65 14.29 -3.90 -11.05
N ALA A 66 13.85 -3.04 -11.96
CA ALA A 66 14.33 -3.03 -13.34
C ALA A 66 15.82 -2.69 -13.45
N ARG A 67 16.32 -1.80 -12.58
CA ARG A 67 17.76 -1.51 -12.50
C ARG A 67 18.56 -2.71 -12.00
N MET A 68 18.04 -3.45 -11.01
CA MET A 68 18.70 -4.68 -10.52
C MET A 68 18.67 -5.82 -11.56
N ALA A 69 17.60 -5.91 -12.35
CA ALA A 69 17.45 -6.91 -13.41
C ALA A 69 18.18 -6.57 -14.72
N GLY A 70 18.78 -5.38 -14.84
CA GLY A 70 19.40 -4.92 -16.09
C GLY A 70 18.40 -4.65 -17.22
N LEU A 71 17.13 -4.40 -16.88
CA LEU A 71 16.02 -4.17 -17.84
C LEU A 71 15.74 -2.68 -18.09
N LEU A 72 16.45 -1.79 -17.39
CA LEU A 72 16.32 -0.34 -17.59
C LEU A 72 17.02 0.07 -18.88
N LYS A 73 16.27 0.64 -19.82
CA LYS A 73 16.81 1.16 -21.08
C LYS A 73 17.48 2.53 -20.87
N GLU A 74 18.31 2.95 -21.83
CA GLU A 74 19.00 4.26 -21.80
C GLU A 74 18.04 5.45 -21.78
N ASP A 75 16.80 5.27 -22.27
CA ASP A 75 15.72 6.26 -22.23
C ASP A 75 15.02 6.35 -20.86
N GLY A 76 15.44 5.54 -19.87
CA GLY A 76 14.82 5.44 -18.55
C GLY A 76 13.51 4.64 -18.55
N SER A 77 13.10 4.06 -19.67
CA SER A 77 11.92 3.20 -19.75
C SER A 77 12.23 1.77 -19.34
N THR A 78 11.22 1.09 -18.83
CA THR A 78 11.28 -0.33 -18.47
C THR A 78 10.29 -1.10 -19.34
N PRO A 79 10.71 -2.25 -19.92
CA PRO A 79 9.81 -3.05 -20.76
C PRO A 79 8.63 -3.53 -19.91
N GLY A 80 7.41 -3.33 -20.42
CA GLY A 80 6.19 -3.75 -19.74
C GLY A 80 5.75 -2.88 -18.56
N SER A 81 6.31 -1.68 -18.38
CA SER A 81 5.92 -0.74 -17.32
C SER A 81 4.40 -0.53 -17.24
N THR A 82 3.74 -0.31 -18.38
CA THR A 82 2.29 -0.14 -18.48
C THR A 82 1.52 -1.35 -17.95
N ALA A 83 1.98 -2.57 -18.25
CA ALA A 83 1.33 -3.79 -17.78
C ALA A 83 1.45 -3.92 -16.25
N VAL A 84 2.59 -3.51 -15.69
CA VAL A 84 2.80 -3.48 -14.23
C VAL A 84 1.83 -2.50 -13.57
N TYR A 85 1.73 -1.27 -14.06
CA TYR A 85 0.76 -0.29 -13.53
C TYR A 85 -0.68 -0.77 -13.66
N LEU A 86 -1.04 -1.37 -14.80
CA LEU A 86 -2.39 -1.90 -15.01
C LEU A 86 -2.71 -3.04 -14.05
N SER A 87 -1.78 -3.97 -13.84
CA SER A 87 -1.96 -5.10 -12.92
C SER A 87 -2.14 -4.65 -11.47
N CYS A 88 -1.31 -3.70 -11.00
CA CYS A 88 -1.41 -3.15 -9.65
C CYS A 88 -2.68 -2.30 -9.48
N GLY A 89 -3.07 -1.56 -10.51
CA GLY A 89 -4.30 -0.76 -10.53
C GLY A 89 -5.54 -1.65 -10.43
N LEU A 90 -5.65 -2.66 -11.30
CA LEU A 90 -6.75 -3.63 -11.26
C LEU A 90 -6.77 -4.41 -9.93
N GLY A 91 -5.61 -4.85 -9.45
CA GLY A 91 -5.48 -5.51 -8.15
C GLY A 91 -5.95 -4.62 -7.01
N THR A 92 -5.63 -3.33 -7.03
CA THR A 92 -6.07 -2.36 -6.03
C THR A 92 -7.58 -2.15 -6.06
N VAL A 93 -8.18 -2.06 -7.26
CA VAL A 93 -9.65 -1.95 -7.40
C VAL A 93 -10.34 -3.18 -6.82
N LEU A 94 -9.87 -4.38 -7.17
CA LEU A 94 -10.41 -5.64 -6.63
C LEU A 94 -10.20 -5.76 -5.11
N SER A 95 -9.04 -5.37 -4.61
CA SER A 95 -8.72 -5.35 -3.18
C SER A 95 -9.62 -4.37 -2.41
N ALA A 96 -9.91 -3.20 -3.00
CA ALA A 96 -10.81 -2.22 -2.41
C ALA A 96 -12.25 -2.75 -2.30
N PHE A 97 -12.74 -3.50 -3.31
CA PHE A 97 -14.03 -4.20 -3.21
C PHE A 97 -14.06 -5.26 -2.10
N LEU A 98 -12.93 -5.89 -1.83
CA LEU A 98 -12.76 -6.84 -0.73
C LEU A 98 -12.50 -6.17 0.62
N GLY A 99 -12.45 -4.83 0.69
CA GLY A 99 -12.16 -4.07 1.91
C GLY A 99 -10.71 -4.17 2.39
N SER A 100 -9.78 -4.50 1.49
CA SER A 100 -8.36 -4.68 1.79
C SER A 100 -7.52 -3.50 1.30
N SER A 101 -6.25 -3.48 1.70
CA SER A 101 -5.28 -2.42 1.35
C SER A 101 -4.90 -2.44 -0.14
N PRO A 102 -4.34 -1.34 -0.69
CA PRO A 102 -3.89 -1.29 -2.07
C PRO A 102 -2.80 -2.33 -2.38
N VAL A 103 -2.73 -2.74 -3.65
CA VAL A 103 -1.79 -3.76 -4.14
C VAL A 103 -0.51 -3.11 -4.67
N PHE A 104 0.64 -3.63 -4.25
CA PHE A 104 1.97 -3.10 -4.58
C PHE A 104 2.97 -4.20 -4.97
N ILE A 105 4.08 -3.78 -5.57
CA ILE A 105 5.23 -4.65 -5.87
C ILE A 105 5.94 -4.98 -4.55
N SER A 106 6.12 -6.26 -4.24
CA SER A 106 6.83 -6.69 -3.04
C SER A 106 8.34 -6.40 -3.12
N MET A 107 8.91 -5.85 -2.05
CA MET A 107 10.37 -5.69 -1.89
C MET A 107 11.12 -7.03 -1.89
N SER A 108 10.46 -8.15 -1.54
CA SER A 108 11.07 -9.48 -1.64
C SER A 108 11.38 -9.88 -3.08
N ALA A 109 10.65 -9.36 -4.07
CA ALA A 109 10.94 -9.61 -5.48
C ALA A 109 12.31 -9.07 -5.88
N ALA A 110 12.73 -7.93 -5.32
CA ALA A 110 14.07 -7.38 -5.56
C ALA A 110 15.19 -8.28 -5.00
N ALA A 111 14.95 -9.00 -3.90
CA ALA A 111 15.90 -10.00 -3.41
C ALA A 111 15.96 -11.21 -4.36
N GLY A 112 14.82 -11.69 -4.84
CA GLY A 112 14.77 -12.77 -5.83
C GLY A 112 15.50 -12.44 -7.13
N ILE A 113 15.39 -11.19 -7.61
CA ILE A 113 16.14 -10.73 -8.80
C ILE A 113 17.65 -10.75 -8.55
N ARG A 114 18.09 -10.33 -7.36
CA ARG A 114 19.52 -10.36 -6.98
C ARG A 114 20.09 -11.77 -6.87
N ASP A 115 19.28 -12.72 -6.42
CA ASP A 115 19.67 -14.14 -6.35
C ASP A 115 19.59 -14.85 -7.72
N GLY A 116 19.33 -14.11 -8.81
CA GLY A 116 19.34 -14.62 -10.19
C GLY A 116 17.97 -14.94 -10.77
N GLY A 117 16.87 -14.60 -10.07
CA GLY A 117 15.53 -14.59 -10.63
C GLY A 117 15.39 -13.52 -11.72
N ARG A 118 14.60 -13.78 -12.75
CA ARG A 118 14.33 -12.83 -13.85
C ARG A 118 12.94 -12.25 -13.75
#